data_AF-A0A401XM97-F1
#
_entry.id   AF-A0A401XM97-F1
#
_cell.length_a   1.000
_cell.length_b   1.000
_cell.length_c   1.000
_cell.angle_alpha   90.00
_cell.angle_beta   90.00
_cell.angle_gamma   90.00
#
_symmetry.space_group_name_H-M   'P 1'
#
loop_
_entity.id
_entity.type
_entity.pdbx_description
1 polymer ?
#
loop_
_entity_poly.entity_id
_entity_poly.type
_entity_poly.pdbx_seq_one_letter_code
_entity_poly.pdbx_strand_id
1 'polypeptide(L)'
;MKKVVLVLIAAGSILSSCNKEEKMQIPTEPVDIKELKVGNHFDWNAAKTYEIEIIGYANSVLKIKDMDGNILHQAMLTKNVGYKTILQLPAHQKTVKAEFLGNSYEISLDNTNIQFTLN
;
A
#
# COMPACT_ATOMS: atom_id res chain seq x y z
N MET A 1 3.08 -33.95 68.28
CA MET A 1 3.09 -34.65 66.97
C MET A 1 2.29 -33.95 65.87
N LYS A 2 1.11 -33.36 66.14
CA LYS A 2 0.31 -32.61 65.12
C LYS A 2 1.02 -31.39 64.48
N LYS A 3 1.97 -30.76 65.18
CA LYS A 3 2.72 -29.58 64.66
C LYS A 3 3.81 -29.93 63.65
N VAL A 4 4.29 -31.18 63.60
CA VAL A 4 5.37 -31.61 62.69
C VAL A 4 4.81 -31.99 61.32
N VAL A 5 3.59 -32.54 61.27
CA VAL A 5 2.92 -32.92 60.02
C VAL A 5 2.54 -31.70 59.18
N LEU A 6 2.21 -30.58 59.81
CA LEU A 6 1.79 -29.35 59.12
C LEU A 6 2.95 -28.61 58.44
N VAL A 7 4.18 -28.75 58.96
CA VAL A 7 5.40 -28.18 58.37
C VAL A 7 5.86 -29.00 57.15
N LEU A 8 5.65 -30.32 57.16
CA LEU A 8 6.01 -31.18 56.03
C LEU A 8 5.12 -30.97 54.80
N ILE A 9 3.84 -30.62 54.99
CA ILE A 9 2.92 -30.33 53.88
C ILE A 9 3.22 -28.96 53.25
N ALA A 10 3.61 -27.97 54.07
CA ALA A 10 4.01 -26.64 53.57
C ALA A 10 5.36 -26.66 52.81
N ALA A 11 6.28 -27.57 53.16
CA ALA A 11 7.57 -27.71 52.48
C ALA A 11 7.47 -28.41 51.11
N GLY A 12 6.40 -29.20 50.85
CA GLY A 12 6.21 -29.90 49.59
C GLY A 12 5.71 -29.03 48.43
N SER A 13 5.11 -27.86 48.73
CA SER A 13 4.46 -27.01 47.73
C SER A 13 5.42 -26.13 46.91
N ILE A 14 6.68 -26.04 47.32
CA ILE A 14 7.66 -25.12 46.72
C ILE A 14 8.42 -25.74 45.55
N LEU A 15 8.28 -27.06 45.32
CA LEU A 15 9.03 -27.79 44.29
C LEU A 15 8.23 -28.06 43.00
N SER A 16 6.97 -27.61 42.90
CA SER A 16 6.13 -27.86 41.72
C SER A 16 5.98 -26.65 40.76
N SER A 17 6.67 -25.53 40.99
CA SER A 17 6.59 -24.36 40.12
C SER A 17 7.75 -24.26 39.12
N CYS A 18 8.18 -25.40 38.57
CA CYS A 18 9.02 -25.41 37.38
C CYS A 18 8.11 -25.73 36.18
N ASN A 19 7.23 -24.79 35.84
CA ASN A 19 6.67 -24.76 34.50
C ASN A 19 7.84 -24.38 33.58
N LYS A 20 8.46 -25.40 32.99
CA LYS A 20 9.40 -25.26 31.88
C LYS A 20 8.76 -24.28 30.91
N GLU A 21 9.32 -23.08 30.82
CA GLU A 21 8.93 -22.08 29.84
C GLU A 21 8.90 -22.78 28.49
N GLU A 22 7.70 -22.99 27.97
CA GLU A 22 7.50 -23.46 26.62
C GLU A 22 8.14 -22.39 25.76
N LYS A 23 9.31 -22.70 25.19
CA LYS A 23 10.01 -21.78 24.31
C LYS A 23 9.01 -21.38 23.26
N MET A 24 8.50 -20.16 23.36
CA MET A 24 7.64 -19.56 22.35
C MET A 24 8.42 -19.71 21.05
N GLN A 25 7.93 -20.56 20.15
CA GLN A 25 8.51 -20.70 18.82
C GLN A 25 8.39 -19.33 18.18
N ILE A 26 9.46 -18.56 18.23
CA ILE A 26 9.60 -17.35 17.43
C ILE A 26 9.39 -17.83 15.99
N PRO A 27 8.38 -17.33 15.27
CA PRO A 27 8.19 -17.70 13.88
C PRO A 27 9.52 -17.49 13.17
N THR A 28 10.08 -18.56 12.60
CA THR A 28 11.29 -18.46 11.79
C THR A 28 10.92 -17.59 10.59
N GLU A 29 11.39 -16.34 10.58
CA GLU A 29 11.27 -15.51 9.39
C GLU A 29 11.94 -16.25 8.23
N PRO A 30 11.29 -16.33 7.06
CA PRO A 30 11.86 -17.01 5.90
C PRO A 30 13.21 -16.37 5.57
N VAL A 31 14.25 -17.19 5.50
CA VAL A 31 15.65 -16.75 5.32
C VAL A 31 15.97 -16.56 3.84
N ASP A 32 15.16 -17.16 2.97
CA ASP A 32 15.29 -17.12 1.52
C ASP A 32 13.97 -16.72 0.86
N ILE A 33 14.05 -15.89 -0.18
CA ILE A 33 12.93 -15.53 -1.08
C ILE A 33 12.22 -16.76 -1.66
N LYS A 34 12.89 -17.92 -1.75
CA LYS A 34 12.29 -19.20 -2.16
C LYS A 34 11.28 -19.76 -1.15
N GLU A 35 11.32 -19.29 0.10
CA GLU A 35 10.42 -19.70 1.17
C GLU A 35 9.19 -18.79 1.29
N LEU A 36 9.12 -17.71 0.48
CA LEU A 36 7.94 -16.84 0.41
C LEU A 36 6.77 -17.57 -0.24
N LYS A 37 5.78 -17.91 0.60
CA LYS A 37 4.47 -18.37 0.14
C LYS A 37 3.63 -17.16 -0.29
N VAL A 38 3.76 -16.76 -1.55
CA VAL A 38 2.86 -15.77 -2.16
C VAL A 38 1.61 -16.46 -2.72
N GLY A 39 0.47 -15.78 -2.67
CA GLY A 39 -0.76 -16.32 -3.25
C GLY A 39 -0.63 -16.49 -4.76
N ASN A 40 -1.36 -17.44 -5.35
CA ASN A 40 -1.32 -17.74 -6.80
C ASN A 40 -1.70 -16.55 -7.71
N HIS A 41 -2.27 -15.48 -7.15
CA HIS A 41 -2.64 -14.24 -7.84
C HIS A 41 -1.69 -13.07 -7.52
N PHE A 42 -0.54 -13.35 -6.91
CA PHE A 42 0.44 -12.31 -6.60
C PHE A 42 1.14 -11.86 -7.88
N ASP A 43 0.85 -10.63 -8.29
CA ASP A 43 1.52 -9.99 -9.41
C ASP A 43 2.81 -9.31 -8.91
N TRP A 44 3.95 -9.79 -9.41
CA TRP A 44 5.25 -9.19 -9.14
C TRP A 44 5.43 -7.84 -9.83
N ASN A 45 4.54 -7.47 -10.76
CA ASN A 45 4.61 -6.21 -11.45
C ASN A 45 4.24 -5.04 -10.52
N ALA A 46 5.28 -4.35 -10.06
CA ALA A 46 5.13 -3.17 -9.22
C ALA A 46 4.58 -1.95 -9.97
N ALA A 47 4.41 -2.02 -11.29
CA ALA A 47 3.92 -0.92 -12.12
C ALA A 47 2.63 -1.29 -12.86
N LYS A 48 1.74 -0.33 -13.00
CA LYS A 48 0.50 -0.42 -13.76
C LYS A 48 0.45 0.69 -14.79
N THR A 49 -0.02 0.36 -15.99
CA THR A 49 -0.17 1.28 -17.11
C THR A 49 -1.61 1.81 -17.16
N TYR A 50 -1.74 3.11 -17.34
CA TYR A 50 -3.00 3.83 -17.39
C TYR A 50 -3.08 4.65 -18.68
N GLU A 51 -4.14 4.46 -19.47
CA GLU A 51 -4.52 5.35 -20.56
C GLU A 51 -5.49 6.39 -20.01
N ILE A 52 -5.07 7.66 -20.04
CA ILE A 52 -5.83 8.77 -19.48
C ILE A 52 -6.19 9.73 -20.59
N GLU A 53 -7.49 9.98 -20.76
CA GLU A 53 -8.05 11.00 -21.63
C GLU A 53 -8.56 12.17 -20.79
N ILE A 54 -8.01 13.37 -21.04
CA ILE A 54 -8.36 14.59 -20.32
C ILE A 54 -8.94 15.60 -21.29
N ILE A 55 -10.12 16.14 -20.94
CA ILE A 55 -10.79 17.20 -21.70
C ILE A 55 -10.74 18.49 -20.89
N GLY A 56 -10.10 19.52 -21.44
CA GLY A 56 -9.99 20.85 -20.82
C GLY A 56 -11.01 21.85 -21.37
N TYR A 57 -11.49 22.77 -20.53
CA TYR A 57 -12.41 23.85 -20.92
C TYR A 57 -11.73 25.07 -21.57
N ALA A 58 -10.40 25.08 -21.64
CA ALA A 58 -9.59 26.18 -22.18
C ALA A 58 -8.30 25.66 -22.85
N ASN A 59 -7.63 26.52 -23.62
CA ASN A 59 -6.28 26.25 -24.13
C ASN A 59 -5.27 26.58 -23.04
N SER A 60 -4.63 25.58 -22.43
CA SER A 60 -3.63 25.80 -21.39
C SER A 60 -2.77 24.57 -21.18
N VAL A 61 -1.65 24.76 -20.50
CA VAL A 61 -0.79 23.68 -20.00
C VAL A 61 -1.54 22.91 -18.92
N LEU A 62 -1.59 21.58 -19.10
CA LEU A 62 -1.92 20.58 -18.11
C LEU A 62 -0.63 20.00 -17.56
N LYS A 63 -0.55 19.84 -16.24
CA LYS A 63 0.48 19.03 -15.58
C LYS A 63 -0.19 17.91 -14.83
N ILE A 64 0.26 16.68 -15.04
CA ILE A 64 -0.11 15.54 -14.20
C ILE A 64 1.01 15.33 -13.22
N LYS A 65 0.68 15.24 -11.93
CA LYS A 65 1.61 15.13 -10.81
C LYS A 65 1.30 13.90 -9.97
N ASP A 66 2.32 13.39 -9.31
CA ASP A 66 2.12 12.44 -8.22
C ASP A 66 1.60 13.15 -6.95
N MET A 67 1.42 12.37 -5.89
CA MET A 67 0.93 12.89 -4.61
C MET A 67 1.95 13.79 -3.90
N ASP A 68 3.24 13.58 -4.18
CA ASP A 68 4.37 14.35 -3.66
C ASP A 68 4.59 15.67 -4.42
N GLY A 69 3.90 15.86 -5.55
CA GLY A 69 3.93 17.06 -6.38
C GLY A 69 4.94 17.04 -7.53
N ASN A 70 5.63 15.93 -7.75
CA ASN A 70 6.53 15.76 -8.89
C ASN A 70 5.71 15.69 -10.17
N ILE A 71 6.21 16.33 -11.23
CA ILE A 71 5.55 16.33 -12.54
C ILE A 71 5.84 14.99 -13.21
N LEU A 72 4.78 14.20 -13.41
CA LEU A 72 4.81 12.94 -14.14
C LEU A 72 4.67 13.16 -15.65
N HIS A 73 3.85 14.15 -16.02
CA HIS A 73 3.57 14.47 -17.41
C HIS A 73 3.16 15.93 -17.59
N GLN A 74 3.47 16.51 -18.75
CA GLN A 74 3.05 17.87 -19.10
C GLN A 74 2.63 17.93 -20.56
N ALA A 75 1.50 18.57 -20.83
CA ALA A 75 0.97 18.71 -22.19
C ALA A 75 0.21 20.02 -22.35
N MET A 76 0.09 20.50 -23.59
CA MET A 76 -0.82 21.59 -23.94
C MET A 76 -2.18 21.01 -24.30
N LEU A 77 -3.23 21.39 -23.56
CA LEU A 77 -4.59 21.05 -23.92
C LEU A 77 -5.16 22.06 -24.90
N THR A 78 -5.95 21.56 -25.84
CA THR A 78 -6.82 22.37 -26.69
C THR A 78 -8.23 22.29 -26.13
N LYS A 79 -8.90 23.45 -26.06
CA LYS A 79 -10.26 23.58 -25.52
C LYS A 79 -11.21 22.58 -26.18
N ASN A 80 -11.91 21.82 -25.34
CA ASN A 80 -12.93 20.82 -25.72
C ASN A 80 -12.40 19.70 -26.62
N VAL A 81 -11.08 19.48 -26.67
CA VAL A 81 -10.46 18.36 -27.39
C VAL A 81 -9.87 17.39 -26.37
N GLY A 82 -10.21 16.11 -26.50
CA GLY A 82 -9.66 15.05 -25.67
C GLY A 82 -8.17 14.85 -25.92
N TYR A 83 -7.36 15.02 -24.88
CA TYR A 83 -5.94 14.70 -24.90
C TYR A 83 -5.71 13.34 -24.26
N LYS A 84 -5.11 12.41 -25.01
CA LYS A 84 -4.80 11.06 -24.54
C LYS A 84 -3.32 10.93 -24.21
N THR A 85 -3.03 10.30 -23.08
CA THR A 85 -1.67 9.96 -22.66
C THR A 85 -1.64 8.60 -21.97
N ILE A 86 -0.45 7.99 -21.93
CA ILE A 86 -0.20 6.73 -21.24
C ILE A 86 0.77 7.01 -20.09
N LEU A 87 0.38 6.67 -18.87
CA LEU A 87 1.22 6.78 -17.68
C LEU A 87 1.52 5.40 -17.12
N GLN A 88 2.78 5.14 -16.81
CA GLN A 88 3.21 3.95 -16.07
C GLN A 88 3.51 4.37 -14.63
N LEU A 89 2.71 3.89 -13.68
CA LEU A 89 2.75 4.31 -12.29
C LEU A 89 2.89 3.10 -11.37
N PRO A 90 3.37 3.28 -10.12
CA PRO A 90 3.37 2.20 -9.14
C PRO A 90 1.97 1.61 -8.93
N ALA A 91 1.84 0.29 -8.86
CA ALA A 91 0.55 -0.41 -8.78
C ALA A 91 -0.26 -0.09 -7.50
N HIS A 92 0.44 0.37 -6.45
CA HIS A 92 -0.19 0.83 -5.20
C HIS A 92 -0.73 2.26 -5.29
N GLN A 93 -0.32 3.05 -6.29
CA GLN A 93 -0.81 4.40 -6.48
C GLN A 93 -2.27 4.37 -6.91
N LYS A 94 -3.12 5.09 -6.17
CA LYS A 94 -4.57 5.14 -6.39
C LYS A 94 -5.04 6.44 -7.00
N THR A 95 -4.27 7.52 -6.88
CA THR A 95 -4.65 8.84 -7.39
C THR A 95 -3.46 9.59 -7.97
N VAL A 96 -3.76 10.52 -8.88
CA VAL A 96 -2.82 11.53 -9.41
C VAL A 96 -3.49 12.90 -9.35
N LYS A 97 -2.68 13.95 -9.37
CA LYS A 97 -3.17 15.34 -9.40
C LYS A 97 -3.00 15.92 -10.80
N ALA A 98 -4.07 16.42 -11.39
CA ALA A 98 -4.03 17.25 -12.58
C ALA A 98 -4.04 18.72 -12.17
N GLU A 99 -3.00 19.47 -12.51
CA GLU A 99 -2.95 20.92 -12.38
C GLU A 99 -3.27 21.56 -13.74
N PHE A 100 -4.30 22.40 -13.75
CA PHE A 100 -4.76 23.10 -14.95
C PHE A 100 -5.24 24.50 -14.57
N LEU A 101 -4.69 25.53 -15.22
CA LEU A 101 -4.99 26.94 -14.92
C LEU A 101 -4.82 27.34 -13.44
N GLY A 102 -3.89 26.69 -12.73
CA GLY A 102 -3.65 26.91 -11.29
C GLY A 102 -4.63 26.17 -10.37
N ASN A 103 -5.65 25.52 -10.91
CA ASN A 103 -6.54 24.63 -10.17
C ASN A 103 -5.95 23.22 -10.12
N SER A 104 -6.20 22.51 -9.01
CA SER A 104 -5.80 21.11 -8.83
C SER A 104 -7.02 20.21 -8.80
N TYR A 105 -6.98 19.15 -9.60
CA TYR A 105 -8.03 18.15 -9.72
C TYR A 105 -7.45 16.78 -9.36
N GLU A 106 -8.18 15.98 -8.59
CA GLU A 106 -7.77 14.62 -8.25
C GLU A 106 -8.40 13.63 -9.22
N ILE A 107 -7.57 12.77 -9.81
CA ILE A 107 -8.00 11.73 -10.74
C ILE A 107 -7.79 10.37 -10.06
N SER A 108 -8.88 9.62 -9.90
CA SER A 108 -8.84 8.26 -9.36
C SER A 108 -8.37 7.25 -10.42
N LEU A 109 -7.48 6.36 -10.01
CA LEU A 109 -6.84 5.33 -10.84
C LEU A 109 -7.52 3.96 -10.68
N ASP A 110 -8.86 3.96 -10.64
CA ASP A 110 -9.67 2.75 -10.43
C ASP A 110 -9.63 1.80 -11.63
N ASN A 111 -9.52 2.37 -12.83
CA ASN A 111 -9.52 1.64 -14.11
C ASN A 111 -8.23 1.90 -14.89
N THR A 112 -7.90 1.03 -15.85
CA THR A 112 -6.77 1.26 -16.78
C THR A 112 -7.08 2.34 -17.81
N ASN A 113 -8.35 2.50 -18.20
CA ASN A 113 -8.82 3.53 -19.12
C ASN A 113 -9.61 4.56 -18.32
N ILE A 114 -9.13 5.80 -18.30
CA ILE A 114 -9.69 6.86 -17.47
C ILE A 114 -10.07 8.03 -18.39
N GLN A 115 -11.30 8.51 -18.25
CA GLN A 115 -11.76 9.74 -18.89
C GLN A 115 -12.06 10.78 -17.82
N PHE A 116 -11.48 11.97 -17.95
CA PHE A 116 -11.64 13.05 -16.98
C PHE A 116 -11.89 14.39 -17.66
N THR A 117 -12.94 15.08 -17.25
CA THR A 117 -13.27 16.42 -17.74
C THR A 117 -12.96 17.45 -16.68
N LEU A 118 -12.09 18.41 -17.02
CA LEU A 118 -11.80 19.56 -16.18
C LEU A 118 -12.97 20.54 -16.32
N ASN A 119 -13.57 20.92 -15.19
CA ASN A 119 -14.66 21.91 -15.11
C ASN A 119 -14.23 23.14 -14.33
#